data_AF-A0A9X0QI69-F1
#
_entry.id   AF-A0A9X0QI69-F1
#
_cell.length_a   1.000
_cell.length_b   1.000
_cell.length_c   1.000
_cell.angle_alpha   90.00
_cell.angle_beta   90.00
_cell.angle_gamma   90.00
#
_symmetry.space_group_name_H-M   'P 1'
#
loop_
_entity.id
_entity.type
_entity.pdbx_description
1 polymer ?
#
loop_
_entity_poly.entity_id
_entity_poly.type
_entity_poly.pdbx_seq_one_letter_code
_entity_poly.pdbx_strand_id
1 'polypeptide(L)'
;MAYRPTLIRAARFVGICLVVSFVILNVVLRVETYRFQRRAERLMADVQALKLRQSNWLEAERLISRWGKYGHYEGHCDASFCRYIIELRSPGMAVGNAGFWRYLNNGFVRSTAPFIFDYSGGRLASLRTTFVVQDSVVLRKSAVFTYQVPSTSSGSSGYSLIATSRATSRLTLVGWPLIGSEQLAEHPFYAVTRPGGCSFCLMANVTFTPETPDPEMRRLTTFNLNCITRLRPCRHLEDIYPAAENWHLYDYTPGDRPSPPNQVHSENAPIPLACRVPLFARGREASQILSVTAVSESQERCLGEVIEKASVRLKGVLKGETEYKPGEFISVTSRSYSNYSPFAIETPLTPGKQFLLLTVFRENKSYPLELQRCLVLPDTPEIRDQLEAGVAQNDSLRYPDPRASYFIPD
;
A
#
# COMPACT_ATOMS: atom_id res chain seq x y z
N MET A 1 -74.02 -4.79 -9.17
CA MET A 1 -72.70 -5.00 -8.51
C MET A 1 -72.07 -6.35 -8.95
N ALA A 2 -71.64 -6.49 -10.20
CA ALA A 2 -71.06 -7.75 -10.73
C ALA A 2 -69.55 -7.69 -11.06
N TYR A 3 -68.89 -6.55 -10.80
CA TYR A 3 -67.48 -6.31 -11.15
C TYR A 3 -66.44 -6.83 -10.14
N ARG A 4 -66.87 -7.41 -9.03
CA ARG A 4 -65.98 -7.75 -7.89
C ARG A 4 -65.08 -8.99 -8.09
N PRO A 5 -65.51 -10.10 -8.73
CA PRO A 5 -64.69 -11.31 -8.79
C PRO A 5 -63.57 -11.26 -9.85
N THR A 6 -63.77 -10.51 -10.93
CA THR A 6 -62.76 -10.33 -12.00
C THR A 6 -61.61 -9.45 -11.54
N LEU A 7 -61.88 -8.37 -10.80
CA LEU A 7 -60.87 -7.49 -10.21
C LEU A 7 -59.95 -8.24 -9.22
N ILE A 8 -60.50 -9.14 -8.40
CA ILE A 8 -59.71 -9.92 -7.44
C ILE A 8 -58.78 -10.91 -8.17
N ARG A 9 -59.24 -11.56 -9.25
CA ARG A 9 -58.42 -12.47 -10.04
C ARG A 9 -57.29 -11.73 -10.76
N ALA A 10 -57.58 -10.57 -11.35
CA ALA A 10 -56.57 -9.72 -11.99
C ALA A 10 -55.51 -9.24 -10.98
N ALA A 11 -55.93 -8.74 -9.82
CA ALA A 11 -55.02 -8.29 -8.76
C ALA A 11 -54.10 -9.43 -8.26
N ARG A 12 -54.63 -10.65 -8.08
CA ARG A 12 -53.83 -11.82 -7.72
C ARG A 12 -52.81 -12.18 -8.80
N PHE A 13 -53.20 -12.15 -10.07
CA PHE A 13 -52.30 -12.44 -11.17
C PHE A 13 -51.15 -11.41 -11.23
N VAL A 14 -51.48 -10.12 -11.14
CA VAL A 14 -50.46 -9.04 -11.09
C VAL A 14 -49.54 -9.23 -9.89
N GLY A 15 -50.09 -9.54 -8.70
CA GLY A 15 -49.30 -9.81 -7.50
C GLY A 15 -48.32 -10.98 -7.69
N ILE A 16 -48.78 -12.09 -8.28
CA ILE A 16 -47.92 -13.26 -8.59
C ILE A 16 -46.83 -12.86 -9.59
N CYS A 17 -47.16 -12.15 -10.68
CA CYS A 17 -46.17 -11.70 -11.66
C CYS A 17 -45.10 -10.80 -11.03
N LEU A 18 -45.47 -9.90 -10.12
CA LEU A 18 -44.52 -9.04 -9.41
C LEU A 18 -43.60 -9.85 -8.49
N VAL A 19 -44.14 -10.80 -7.72
CA VAL A 19 -43.34 -11.68 -6.85
C VAL A 19 -42.38 -12.53 -7.67
N VAL A 20 -42.85 -13.15 -8.75
CA VAL A 20 -42.02 -13.97 -9.65
C VAL A 20 -40.92 -13.12 -10.27
N SER A 21 -41.24 -11.92 -10.76
CA SER A 21 -40.26 -11.00 -11.34
C SER A 21 -39.20 -10.58 -10.32
N PHE A 22 -39.62 -10.29 -9.08
CA PHE A 22 -38.71 -9.97 -7.98
C PHE A 22 -37.80 -11.15 -7.65
N VAL A 23 -38.32 -12.37 -7.56
CA VAL A 23 -37.53 -13.58 -7.32
C VAL A 23 -36.52 -13.80 -8.45
N ILE A 24 -36.94 -13.70 -9.71
CA ILE A 24 -36.04 -13.82 -10.87
C ILE A 24 -34.93 -12.77 -10.81
N LEU A 25 -35.27 -11.51 -10.52
CA LEU A 25 -34.28 -10.44 -10.38
C LEU A 25 -33.25 -10.76 -9.28
N ASN A 26 -33.71 -11.22 -8.10
CA ASN A 26 -32.82 -11.61 -7.01
C ASN A 26 -31.89 -12.77 -7.41
N VAL A 27 -32.41 -13.78 -8.11
CA VAL A 27 -31.62 -14.90 -8.61
C VAL A 27 -30.56 -14.41 -9.61
N VAL A 28 -30.94 -13.56 -10.56
CA VAL A 28 -30.01 -12.98 -11.55
C VAL A 28 -28.91 -12.18 -10.86
N LEU A 29 -29.26 -11.32 -9.89
CA LEU A 29 -28.28 -10.53 -9.12
C LEU A 29 -27.31 -11.41 -8.34
N ARG A 30 -27.78 -12.49 -7.73
CA ARG A 30 -26.91 -13.44 -7.01
C ARG A 30 -25.99 -14.22 -7.95
N VAL A 31 -26.50 -14.66 -9.10
CA VAL A 31 -25.69 -15.34 -10.12
C VAL A 31 -24.59 -14.41 -10.64
N GLU A 32 -24.91 -13.15 -10.95
CA GLU A 32 -23.90 -12.19 -11.41
C GLU A 32 -22.89 -11.83 -10.31
N THR A 33 -23.33 -11.71 -9.06
CA THR A 33 -22.46 -11.49 -7.90
C THR A 33 -21.50 -12.66 -7.68
N TYR A 34 -21.99 -13.90 -7.78
CA TYR A 34 -21.15 -15.11 -7.72
C TYR A 34 -20.18 -15.20 -8.91
N ARG A 35 -20.62 -14.86 -10.12
CA ARG A 35 -19.75 -14.77 -11.31
C ARG A 35 -18.64 -13.74 -11.10
N PHE A 36 -18.96 -12.59 -10.53
CA PHE A 36 -17.96 -11.57 -10.18
C PHE A 36 -16.95 -12.10 -9.17
N GLN A 37 -17.40 -12.71 -8.07
CA GLN A 37 -16.51 -13.32 -7.06
C GLN A 37 -15.56 -14.33 -7.73
N ARG A 38 -16.08 -15.28 -8.52
CA ARG A 38 -15.25 -16.29 -9.20
C ARG A 38 -14.25 -15.70 -10.19
N ARG A 39 -14.64 -14.64 -10.92
CA ARG A 39 -13.70 -13.91 -11.81
C ARG A 39 -12.63 -13.20 -10.99
N ALA A 40 -12.99 -12.55 -9.90
CA ALA A 40 -12.04 -11.86 -9.03
C ALA A 40 -11.05 -12.84 -8.38
N GLU A 41 -11.52 -14.00 -7.89
CA GLU A 41 -10.66 -15.08 -7.37
C GLU A 41 -9.68 -15.57 -8.44
N ARG A 42 -10.16 -15.83 -9.67
CA ARG A 42 -9.31 -16.28 -10.77
C ARG A 42 -8.32 -15.20 -11.21
N LEU A 43 -8.73 -13.93 -11.25
CA LEU A 43 -7.84 -12.81 -11.58
C LEU A 43 -6.72 -12.70 -10.54
N MET A 44 -7.05 -12.79 -9.25
CA MET A 44 -6.04 -12.76 -8.20
C MET A 44 -5.08 -13.94 -8.29
N ALA A 45 -5.57 -15.15 -8.55
CA ALA A 45 -4.71 -16.32 -8.77
C ALA A 45 -3.77 -16.12 -9.97
N ASP A 46 -4.27 -15.59 -11.09
CA ASP A 46 -3.47 -15.29 -12.28
C ASP A 46 -2.41 -14.21 -12.00
N VAL A 47 -2.75 -13.13 -11.30
CA VAL A 47 -1.82 -12.04 -10.93
C VAL A 47 -0.80 -12.51 -9.88
N GLN A 48 -1.20 -13.39 -8.96
CA GLN A 48 -0.29 -14.00 -7.99
C GLN A 48 0.70 -14.95 -8.66
N ALA A 49 0.29 -15.64 -9.74
CA ALA A 49 1.18 -16.50 -10.53
C ALA A 49 2.29 -15.72 -11.25
N LEU A 50 2.08 -14.42 -11.54
CA LEU A 50 3.15 -13.54 -12.01
C LEU A 50 4.18 -13.33 -10.89
N LYS A 51 5.35 -13.94 -11.05
CA LYS A 51 6.47 -13.80 -10.14
C LYS A 51 7.28 -12.56 -10.51
N LEU A 52 7.47 -11.68 -9.53
CA LEU A 52 8.28 -10.48 -9.72
C LEU A 52 9.71 -10.88 -10.11
N ARG A 53 10.29 -10.19 -11.10
CA ARG A 53 11.64 -10.42 -11.64
C ARG A 53 11.88 -11.78 -12.31
N GLN A 54 10.89 -12.67 -12.34
CA GLN A 54 11.01 -14.01 -12.91
C GLN A 54 10.05 -14.23 -14.09
N SER A 55 8.83 -13.70 -13.99
CA SER A 55 7.85 -13.79 -15.07
C SER A 55 8.23 -12.90 -16.24
N ASN A 56 8.17 -13.47 -17.44
CA ASN A 56 8.57 -12.81 -18.68
C ASN A 56 7.38 -12.18 -19.42
N TRP A 57 7.67 -11.48 -20.52
CA TRP A 57 6.65 -10.86 -21.38
C TRP A 57 5.59 -11.85 -21.87
N LEU A 58 5.97 -13.06 -22.29
CA LEU A 58 5.02 -14.05 -22.82
C LEU A 58 3.98 -14.48 -21.76
N GLU A 59 4.40 -14.62 -20.50
CA GLU A 59 3.47 -14.89 -19.39
C GLU A 59 2.53 -13.71 -19.12
N ALA A 60 3.06 -12.49 -19.15
CA ALA A 60 2.26 -11.27 -19.01
C ALA A 60 1.27 -11.11 -20.18
N GLU A 61 1.70 -11.33 -21.42
CA GLU A 61 0.87 -11.24 -22.63
C GLU A 61 -0.28 -12.25 -22.61
N ARG A 62 -0.05 -13.48 -22.12
CA ARG A 62 -1.14 -14.46 -21.91
C ARG A 62 -2.20 -13.93 -20.94
N LEU A 63 -1.76 -13.24 -19.88
CA LEU A 63 -2.66 -12.64 -18.90
C LEU A 63 -3.41 -11.43 -19.50
N ILE A 64 -2.73 -10.59 -20.29
CA ILE A 64 -3.32 -9.49 -21.08
C ILE A 64 -4.39 -10.01 -22.02
N SER A 65 -4.07 -11.03 -22.82
CA SER A 65 -5.00 -11.64 -23.78
C SER A 65 -6.24 -12.21 -23.08
N ARG A 66 -6.04 -12.94 -21.97
CA ARG A 66 -7.13 -13.55 -21.20
C ARG A 66 -8.07 -12.50 -20.57
N TRP A 67 -7.51 -11.43 -20.03
CA TRP A 67 -8.26 -10.39 -19.31
C TRP A 67 -8.54 -9.15 -20.15
N GLY A 68 -8.26 -9.19 -21.45
CA GLY A 68 -8.35 -8.08 -22.40
C GLY A 68 -9.67 -7.31 -22.38
N LYS A 69 -10.78 -8.01 -22.15
CA LYS A 69 -12.12 -7.40 -22.05
C LYS A 69 -12.26 -6.44 -20.85
N TYR A 70 -11.51 -6.68 -19.78
CA TYR A 70 -11.58 -5.94 -18.52
C TYR A 70 -10.34 -5.08 -18.28
N GLY A 71 -9.38 -5.14 -19.20
CA GLY A 71 -8.09 -4.51 -19.06
C GLY A 71 -7.81 -3.44 -20.11
N HIS A 72 -6.93 -2.53 -19.76
CA HIS A 72 -6.40 -1.51 -20.64
C HIS A 72 -4.94 -1.23 -20.26
N TYR A 73 -4.21 -0.57 -21.15
CA TYR A 73 -2.86 -0.09 -20.90
C TYR A 73 -2.78 1.42 -21.08
N GLU A 74 -1.81 2.03 -20.42
CA GLU A 74 -1.50 3.45 -20.54
C GLU A 74 -0.20 3.60 -21.34
N GLY A 75 -0.25 4.23 -22.52
CA GLY A 75 0.93 4.44 -23.38
C GLY A 75 1.22 3.26 -24.32
N HIS A 76 2.50 2.91 -24.49
CA HIS A 76 2.92 1.73 -25.24
C HIS A 76 2.83 0.48 -24.35
N CYS A 77 2.44 -0.65 -24.94
CA CYS A 77 2.40 -1.93 -24.24
C CYS A 77 3.06 -3.00 -25.12
N ASP A 78 4.34 -3.22 -24.89
CA ASP A 78 5.15 -4.26 -25.50
C ASP A 78 6.15 -4.83 -24.48
N ALA A 79 7.03 -5.72 -24.94
CA ALA A 79 8.04 -6.34 -24.09
C ALA A 79 9.02 -5.32 -23.48
N SER A 80 9.25 -4.16 -24.10
CA SER A 80 10.16 -3.14 -23.58
C SER A 80 9.56 -2.41 -22.38
N PHE A 81 8.27 -2.10 -22.44
CA PHE A 81 7.50 -1.51 -21.36
C PHE A 81 6.01 -1.73 -21.59
N CYS A 82 5.32 -2.21 -20.56
CA CYS A 82 3.87 -2.22 -20.53
C CYS A 82 3.36 -2.02 -19.11
N ARG A 83 2.47 -1.04 -18.93
CA ARG A 83 1.64 -0.90 -17.74
C ARG A 83 0.24 -1.35 -18.07
N TYR A 84 -0.17 -2.47 -17.50
CA TYR A 84 -1.48 -3.04 -17.76
C TYR A 84 -2.34 -3.01 -16.50
N ILE A 85 -3.59 -2.59 -16.67
CA ILE A 85 -4.56 -2.38 -15.59
C ILE A 85 -5.78 -3.20 -15.93
N ILE A 86 -6.21 -4.07 -15.00
CA ILE A 86 -7.44 -4.86 -15.11
C ILE A 86 -8.39 -4.38 -14.03
N GLU A 87 -9.62 -4.07 -14.40
CA GLU A 87 -10.65 -3.62 -13.46
C GLU A 87 -11.91 -4.47 -13.58
N LEU A 88 -12.27 -5.13 -12.48
CA LEU A 88 -13.53 -5.84 -12.32
C LEU A 88 -14.43 -5.02 -11.40
N ARG A 89 -15.66 -4.77 -11.84
CA ARG A 89 -16.71 -4.13 -11.04
C ARG A 89 -17.88 -5.07 -10.85
N SER A 90 -18.46 -5.07 -9.65
CA SER A 90 -19.75 -5.70 -9.38
C SER A 90 -20.87 -5.07 -10.22
N PRO A 91 -21.96 -5.79 -10.52
CA PRO A 91 -23.07 -5.26 -11.33
C PRO A 91 -23.63 -3.94 -10.80
N GLY A 92 -23.83 -3.83 -9.48
CA GLY A 92 -24.37 -2.61 -8.88
C GLY A 92 -23.44 -1.40 -9.05
N MET A 93 -22.12 -1.62 -8.97
CA MET A 93 -21.13 -0.55 -9.16
C MET A 93 -21.02 -0.13 -10.63
N ALA A 94 -21.12 -1.09 -11.56
CA ALA A 94 -21.16 -0.81 -12.99
C ALA A 94 -22.40 0.04 -13.38
N VAL A 95 -23.58 -0.31 -12.86
CA VAL A 95 -24.82 0.45 -13.08
C VAL A 95 -24.76 1.84 -12.45
N GLY A 96 -24.14 1.96 -11.27
CA GLY A 96 -24.06 3.24 -10.59
C GLY A 96 -23.24 4.28 -11.32
N ASN A 97 -22.14 3.87 -11.95
CA ASN A 97 -21.29 4.76 -12.76
C ASN A 97 -21.93 5.13 -14.11
N ALA A 98 -22.86 4.33 -14.63
CA ALA A 98 -23.56 4.61 -15.88
C ALA A 98 -24.61 5.75 -15.77
N GLY A 99 -24.63 6.50 -14.67
CA GLY A 99 -25.54 7.62 -14.45
C GLY A 99 -27.00 7.20 -14.18
N PHE A 100 -27.28 5.90 -14.08
CA PHE A 100 -28.62 5.35 -13.82
C PHE A 100 -29.23 5.93 -12.54
N TRP A 101 -28.45 6.04 -11.47
CA TRP A 101 -28.89 6.66 -10.21
C TRP A 101 -29.16 8.16 -10.35
N ARG A 102 -28.48 8.85 -11.27
CA ARG A 102 -28.68 10.27 -11.55
C ARG A 102 -29.99 10.52 -12.28
N TYR A 103 -30.44 9.57 -13.11
CA TYR A 103 -31.75 9.61 -13.76
C TYR A 103 -32.90 9.29 -12.79
N LEU A 104 -32.67 8.39 -11.84
CA LEU A 104 -33.63 8.05 -10.77
C LEU A 104 -33.59 9.04 -9.59
N ASN A 105 -33.51 10.34 -9.87
CA ASN A 105 -33.42 11.41 -8.85
C ASN A 105 -34.72 11.62 -8.05
N ASN A 106 -35.68 10.71 -8.12
CA ASN A 106 -36.81 10.68 -7.20
C ASN A 106 -36.29 10.23 -5.83
N GLY A 107 -36.44 11.08 -4.81
CA GLY A 107 -35.93 10.85 -3.45
C GLY A 107 -36.35 9.50 -2.86
N PHE A 108 -37.51 8.96 -3.26
CA PHE A 108 -37.97 7.63 -2.83
C PHE A 108 -37.15 6.48 -3.44
N VAL A 109 -36.86 6.53 -4.74
CA VAL A 109 -36.08 5.47 -5.40
C VAL A 109 -34.62 5.54 -4.96
N ARG A 110 -34.09 6.75 -4.80
CA ARG A 110 -32.74 6.99 -4.30
C ARG A 110 -32.54 6.45 -2.88
N SER A 111 -33.56 6.52 -2.02
CA SER A 111 -33.46 5.99 -0.66
C SER A 111 -33.74 4.49 -0.59
N THR A 112 -34.70 3.95 -1.34
CA THR A 112 -35.14 2.54 -1.21
C THR A 112 -34.33 1.54 -2.02
N ALA A 113 -33.85 1.92 -3.20
CA ALA A 113 -33.19 0.99 -4.11
C ALA A 113 -31.85 0.43 -3.59
N PRO A 114 -31.00 1.19 -2.87
CA PRO A 114 -29.82 0.62 -2.20
C PRO A 114 -30.21 -0.47 -1.20
N PHE A 115 -31.25 -0.26 -0.38
CA PHE A 115 -31.72 -1.27 0.56
C PHE A 115 -32.22 -2.53 -0.14
N ILE A 116 -32.94 -2.40 -1.26
CA ILE A 116 -33.41 -3.56 -2.03
C ILE A 116 -32.22 -4.33 -2.62
N PHE A 117 -31.24 -3.62 -3.17
CA PHE A 117 -30.03 -4.24 -3.69
C PHE A 117 -29.24 -4.96 -2.59
N ASP A 118 -29.05 -4.32 -1.44
CA ASP A 118 -28.34 -4.90 -0.30
C ASP A 118 -29.10 -6.09 0.29
N TYR A 119 -30.42 -6.01 0.39
CA TYR A 119 -31.28 -7.09 0.88
C TYR A 119 -31.27 -8.30 -0.06
N SER A 120 -31.18 -8.07 -1.37
CA SER A 120 -31.05 -9.14 -2.37
C SER A 120 -29.72 -9.90 -2.29
N GLY A 121 -28.78 -9.41 -1.46
CA GLY A 121 -27.42 -9.92 -1.32
C GLY A 121 -26.45 -9.31 -2.33
N GLY A 122 -26.87 -8.27 -3.06
CA GLY A 122 -25.97 -7.46 -3.86
C GLY A 122 -24.97 -6.73 -2.96
N ARG A 123 -23.70 -6.71 -3.37
CA ARG A 123 -22.64 -5.97 -2.70
C ARG A 123 -21.87 -5.15 -3.72
N LEU A 124 -21.68 -3.87 -3.42
CA LEU A 124 -20.91 -2.98 -4.27
C LEU A 124 -19.43 -3.22 -3.97
N ALA A 125 -18.77 -3.88 -4.90
CA ALA A 125 -17.34 -4.15 -4.83
C ALA A 125 -16.64 -3.91 -6.17
N SER A 126 -15.36 -3.60 -6.12
CA SER A 126 -14.45 -3.60 -7.27
C SER A 126 -13.11 -4.22 -6.89
N LEU A 127 -12.48 -4.86 -7.87
CA LEU A 127 -11.12 -5.34 -7.80
C LEU A 127 -10.35 -4.76 -8.96
N ARG A 128 -9.28 -4.02 -8.65
CA ARG A 128 -8.37 -3.45 -9.64
C ARG A 128 -7.00 -4.06 -9.44
N THR A 129 -6.41 -4.61 -10.50
CA THR A 129 -5.04 -5.12 -10.47
C THR A 129 -4.21 -4.40 -11.51
N THR A 130 -2.97 -4.08 -11.18
CA THR A 130 -2.00 -3.48 -12.12
C THR A 130 -0.73 -4.32 -12.12
N PHE A 131 -0.08 -4.47 -13.26
CA PHE A 131 1.30 -4.95 -13.31
C PHE A 131 2.10 -4.14 -14.34
N VAL A 132 3.41 -4.11 -14.13
CA VAL A 132 4.35 -3.42 -15.02
C VAL A 132 5.38 -4.41 -15.52
N VAL A 133 5.45 -4.55 -16.84
CA VAL A 133 6.55 -5.21 -17.54
C VAL A 133 7.54 -4.14 -17.97
N GLN A 134 8.82 -4.41 -17.78
CA GLN A 134 9.90 -3.61 -18.33
C GLN A 134 11.04 -4.56 -18.69
N ASP A 135 11.66 -4.35 -19.86
CA ASP A 135 12.78 -5.16 -20.35
C ASP A 135 12.45 -6.67 -20.34
N SER A 136 11.25 -7.00 -20.81
CA SER A 136 10.66 -8.34 -20.90
C SER A 136 10.39 -9.05 -19.57
N VAL A 137 10.46 -8.35 -18.43
CA VAL A 137 10.28 -8.93 -17.09
C VAL A 137 9.23 -8.16 -16.28
N VAL A 138 8.39 -8.87 -15.51
CA VAL A 138 7.42 -8.26 -14.60
C VAL A 138 8.13 -7.68 -13.38
N LEU A 139 8.20 -6.34 -13.27
CA LEU A 139 8.89 -5.65 -12.17
C LEU A 139 7.94 -5.22 -11.04
N ARG A 140 6.67 -5.00 -11.34
CA ARG A 140 5.68 -4.52 -10.38
C ARG A 140 4.36 -5.25 -10.54
N LYS A 141 3.68 -5.42 -9.42
CA LYS A 141 2.25 -5.74 -9.37
C LYS A 141 1.58 -5.02 -8.22
N SER A 142 0.32 -4.69 -8.37
CA SER A 142 -0.52 -4.19 -7.31
C SER A 142 -1.95 -4.68 -7.48
N ALA A 143 -2.67 -4.73 -6.37
CA ALA A 143 -4.08 -5.04 -6.34
C ALA A 143 -4.77 -4.17 -5.29
N VAL A 144 -5.95 -3.67 -5.64
CA VAL A 144 -6.81 -2.86 -4.79
C VAL A 144 -8.18 -3.52 -4.80
N PHE A 145 -8.66 -3.93 -3.63
CA PHE A 145 -10.00 -4.44 -3.44
C PHE A 145 -10.80 -3.43 -2.63
N THR A 146 -11.89 -2.95 -3.22
CA THR A 146 -12.81 -2.00 -2.58
C THR A 146 -14.15 -2.68 -2.38
N TYR A 147 -14.68 -2.61 -1.17
CA TYR A 147 -15.96 -3.17 -0.77
C TYR A 147 -16.76 -2.12 -0.01
N GLN A 148 -18.00 -1.84 -0.42
CA GLN A 148 -18.87 -0.90 0.29
C GLN A 148 -19.70 -1.64 1.33
N VAL A 149 -19.59 -1.20 2.57
CA VAL A 149 -20.41 -1.64 3.68
C VAL A 149 -21.76 -0.90 3.60
N PRO A 150 -22.87 -1.64 3.51
CA PRO A 150 -24.19 -1.03 3.39
C PRO A 150 -24.57 -0.25 4.64
N SER A 151 -25.37 0.80 4.48
CA SER A 151 -25.94 1.56 5.59
C SER A 151 -26.79 0.66 6.48
N THR A 152 -26.65 0.81 7.80
CA THR A 152 -27.46 0.08 8.77
C THR A 152 -28.67 0.94 9.18
N SER A 153 -29.77 0.30 9.54
CA SER A 153 -30.99 0.99 10.01
C SER A 153 -30.77 1.87 11.25
N SER A 154 -29.65 1.69 11.96
CA SER A 154 -29.22 2.53 13.08
C SER A 154 -28.63 3.89 12.67
N GLY A 155 -28.71 4.27 11.39
CA GLY A 155 -28.36 5.63 10.93
C GLY A 155 -26.89 5.84 10.55
N SER A 156 -26.09 4.77 10.47
CA SER A 156 -24.72 4.90 9.97
C SER A 156 -24.73 5.13 8.45
N SER A 157 -24.25 6.28 7.98
CA SER A 157 -23.87 6.43 6.57
C SER A 157 -22.87 5.32 6.25
N GLY A 158 -23.19 4.41 5.33
CA GLY A 158 -22.30 3.29 4.97
C GLY A 158 -20.87 3.78 4.66
N TYR A 159 -19.90 2.88 4.75
CA TYR A 159 -18.48 3.20 4.59
C TYR A 159 -17.83 2.20 3.66
N SER A 160 -16.63 2.50 3.16
CA SER A 160 -15.87 1.56 2.33
C SER A 160 -14.83 0.81 3.16
N LEU A 161 -14.58 -0.44 2.81
CA LEU A 161 -13.39 -1.20 3.18
C LEU A 161 -12.50 -1.24 1.94
N ILE A 162 -11.25 -0.79 2.07
CA ILE A 162 -10.30 -0.77 0.97
C ILE A 162 -9.03 -1.49 1.40
N ALA A 163 -8.63 -2.50 0.65
CA ALA A 163 -7.40 -3.24 0.89
C ALA A 163 -6.50 -3.11 -0.33
N THR A 164 -5.29 -2.62 -0.13
CA THR A 164 -4.29 -2.41 -1.17
C THR A 164 -3.06 -3.26 -0.87
N SER A 165 -2.56 -3.93 -1.89
CA SER A 165 -1.31 -4.68 -1.85
C SER A 165 -0.46 -4.32 -3.05
N ARG A 166 0.79 -3.93 -2.82
CA ARG A 166 1.65 -3.36 -3.87
C ARG A 166 3.11 -3.76 -3.74
N ALA A 167 3.71 -4.17 -4.85
CA ALA A 167 5.14 -4.35 -4.96
C ALA A 167 5.86 -3.02 -5.27
N THR A 168 6.95 -2.71 -4.58
CA THR A 168 7.83 -1.55 -4.84
C THR A 168 9.29 -1.91 -4.59
N SER A 169 10.24 -1.16 -5.15
CA SER A 169 11.66 -1.30 -4.79
C SER A 169 11.98 -0.79 -3.38
N ARG A 170 11.26 0.26 -2.96
CA ARG A 170 11.45 0.94 -1.67
C ARG A 170 10.14 0.96 -0.91
N LEU A 171 10.21 0.70 0.38
CA LEU A 171 9.06 0.70 1.29
C LEU A 171 8.81 2.10 1.87
N THR A 172 9.82 2.96 1.92
CA THR A 172 9.66 4.37 2.27
C THR A 172 8.96 5.12 1.13
N LEU A 173 7.75 5.61 1.37
CA LEU A 173 7.05 6.50 0.46
C LEU A 173 7.62 7.92 0.54
N VAL A 174 7.69 8.58 -0.62
CA VAL A 174 8.19 9.95 -0.77
C VAL A 174 7.46 10.90 0.18
N GLY A 175 8.22 11.62 1.01
CA GLY A 175 7.72 12.71 1.86
C GLY A 175 7.44 12.35 3.32
N TRP A 176 7.51 11.08 3.71
CA TRP A 176 7.49 10.70 5.12
C TRP A 176 8.89 10.23 5.51
N PRO A 177 9.49 10.74 6.62
CA PRO A 177 10.73 10.17 7.16
C PRO A 177 10.48 8.68 7.47
N LEU A 178 11.48 7.93 7.92
CA LEU A 178 11.38 6.51 8.32
C LEU A 178 10.40 6.24 9.52
N ILE A 179 9.23 6.88 9.53
CA ILE A 179 8.01 6.46 10.20
C ILE A 179 7.74 5.03 9.74
N GLY A 180 7.73 4.10 10.69
CA GLY A 180 7.69 2.67 10.41
C GLY A 180 9.05 1.99 10.38
N SER A 181 10.13 2.63 10.84
CA SER A 181 11.39 1.92 11.11
C SER A 181 11.20 0.70 12.02
N GLU A 182 10.19 0.72 12.89
CA GLU A 182 9.74 -0.43 13.67
C GLU A 182 9.30 -1.59 12.76
N GLN A 183 8.42 -1.30 11.80
CA GLN A 183 7.99 -2.29 10.81
C GLN A 183 9.15 -2.77 9.95
N LEU A 184 10.09 -1.91 9.56
CA LEU A 184 11.26 -2.35 8.80
C LEU A 184 12.26 -3.16 9.63
N ALA A 185 12.29 -2.95 10.95
CA ALA A 185 13.09 -3.75 11.86
C ALA A 185 12.48 -5.14 12.10
N GLU A 186 11.15 -5.25 12.17
CA GLU A 186 10.43 -6.52 12.33
C GLU A 186 10.22 -7.26 10.99
N HIS A 187 10.00 -6.50 9.93
CA HIS A 187 9.57 -6.94 8.61
C HIS A 187 10.35 -6.19 7.52
N PRO A 188 11.62 -6.56 7.26
CA PRO A 188 12.47 -5.82 6.34
C PRO A 188 12.03 -5.87 4.87
N PHE A 189 11.01 -6.68 4.52
CA PHE A 189 10.54 -6.87 3.15
C PHE A 189 9.17 -6.28 2.87
N TYR A 190 8.42 -5.84 3.88
CA TYR A 190 7.13 -5.19 3.70
C TYR A 190 6.84 -4.15 4.78
N ALA A 191 5.98 -3.20 4.45
CA ALA A 191 5.47 -2.20 5.37
C ALA A 191 3.96 -2.09 5.21
N VAL A 192 3.28 -1.84 6.32
CA VAL A 192 1.83 -1.72 6.42
C VAL A 192 1.49 -0.30 6.84
N THR A 193 0.62 0.36 6.10
CA THR A 193 0.18 1.71 6.42
C THR A 193 -1.34 1.81 6.41
N ARG A 194 -1.85 2.72 7.23
CA ARG A 194 -3.21 3.23 7.14
C ARG A 194 -3.16 4.54 6.34
N PRO A 195 -3.52 4.54 5.05
CA PRO A 195 -3.55 5.79 4.30
C PRO A 195 -4.53 6.76 4.96
N GLY A 196 -4.13 8.03 5.07
CA GLY A 196 -5.02 9.11 5.51
C GLY A 196 -5.98 9.55 4.40
N GLY A 197 -6.83 10.54 4.70
CA GLY A 197 -7.58 11.27 3.67
C GLY A 197 -8.95 10.69 3.28
N CYS A 198 -9.45 9.67 3.97
CA CYS A 198 -10.80 9.15 3.73
C CYS A 198 -11.67 9.23 4.97
N SER A 199 -12.70 10.08 4.94
CA SER A 199 -13.61 10.30 6.08
C SER A 199 -14.63 9.18 6.29
N PHE A 200 -14.88 8.34 5.28
CA PHE A 200 -15.91 7.30 5.31
C PHE A 200 -15.38 5.96 4.79
N CYS A 201 -14.17 5.58 5.20
CA CYS A 201 -13.65 4.26 4.92
C CYS A 201 -12.58 3.77 5.91
N LEU A 202 -12.42 2.45 5.96
CA LEU A 202 -11.31 1.75 6.58
C LEU A 202 -10.40 1.23 5.47
N MET A 203 -9.10 1.48 5.59
CA MET A 203 -8.10 1.17 4.57
C MET A 203 -6.89 0.47 5.18
N ALA A 204 -6.46 -0.60 4.53
CA ALA A 204 -5.16 -1.23 4.73
C ALA A 204 -4.37 -1.08 3.46
N ASN A 205 -3.13 -0.63 3.58
CA ASN A 205 -2.17 -0.66 2.49
C ASN A 205 -0.95 -1.46 2.91
N VAL A 206 -0.63 -2.52 2.18
CA VAL A 206 0.67 -3.17 2.27
C VAL A 206 1.51 -2.84 1.06
N THR A 207 2.73 -2.44 1.34
CA THR A 207 3.78 -2.29 0.35
C THR A 207 4.82 -3.37 0.64
N PHE A 208 5.26 -4.10 -0.37
CA PHE A 208 6.26 -5.16 -0.21
C PHE A 208 7.30 -5.12 -1.33
N THR A 209 8.47 -5.70 -1.08
CA THR A 209 9.56 -5.74 -2.06
C THR A 209 9.52 -7.01 -2.90
N PRO A 210 10.11 -7.03 -4.12
CA PRO A 210 10.26 -8.25 -4.90
C PRO A 210 10.98 -9.39 -4.18
N GLU A 211 11.82 -9.07 -3.19
CA GLU A 211 12.56 -10.04 -2.37
C GLU A 211 11.73 -10.65 -1.23
N THR A 212 10.45 -10.25 -1.10
CA THR A 212 9.54 -10.84 -0.10
C THR A 212 9.37 -12.33 -0.38
N PRO A 213 9.59 -13.23 0.61
CA PRO A 213 9.42 -14.66 0.40
C PRO A 213 8.05 -15.02 -0.18
N ASP A 214 8.00 -15.96 -1.13
CA ASP A 214 6.78 -16.41 -1.81
C ASP A 214 5.57 -16.67 -0.88
N PRO A 215 5.68 -17.40 0.25
CA PRO A 215 4.52 -17.62 1.14
C PRO A 215 4.01 -16.32 1.76
N GLU A 216 4.93 -15.41 2.10
CA GLU A 216 4.60 -14.12 2.69
C GLU A 216 3.98 -13.19 1.64
N MET A 217 4.54 -13.11 0.44
CA MET A 217 3.95 -12.38 -0.68
C MET A 217 2.53 -12.89 -1.00
N ARG A 218 2.29 -14.21 -0.97
CA ARG A 218 0.94 -14.77 -1.15
C ARG A 218 0.00 -14.33 -0.04
N ARG A 219 0.43 -14.38 1.23
CA ARG A 219 -0.34 -13.89 2.38
C ARG A 219 -0.73 -12.43 2.20
N LEU A 220 0.25 -11.58 1.86
CA LEU A 220 0.06 -10.14 1.65
C LEU A 220 -0.78 -9.81 0.41
N THR A 221 -0.85 -10.67 -0.60
CA THR A 221 -1.62 -10.40 -1.83
C THR A 221 -2.98 -11.10 -1.86
N THR A 222 -3.42 -11.72 -0.77
CA THR A 222 -4.68 -12.49 -0.73
C THR A 222 -5.81 -11.68 -0.12
N PHE A 223 -6.88 -11.49 -0.88
CA PHE A 223 -8.13 -10.89 -0.40
C PHE A 223 -9.18 -11.96 -0.13
N ASN A 224 -9.99 -11.76 0.90
CA ASN A 224 -11.17 -12.59 1.16
C ASN A 224 -12.38 -12.03 0.41
N LEU A 225 -12.68 -12.66 -0.72
CA LEU A 225 -13.77 -12.25 -1.62
C LEU A 225 -15.13 -12.84 -1.23
N ASN A 226 -15.19 -13.68 -0.19
CA ASN A 226 -16.44 -14.31 0.25
C ASN A 226 -17.48 -13.29 0.74
N CYS A 227 -17.03 -12.12 1.20
CA CYS A 227 -17.88 -11.00 1.60
C CYS A 227 -18.90 -10.59 0.53
N ILE A 228 -18.58 -10.84 -0.74
CA ILE A 228 -19.41 -10.42 -1.87
C ILE A 228 -20.70 -11.24 -1.95
N THR A 229 -20.68 -12.52 -1.58
CA THR A 229 -21.83 -13.44 -1.69
C THR A 229 -22.46 -13.82 -0.35
N ARG A 230 -21.83 -13.47 0.77
CA ARG A 230 -22.35 -13.73 2.12
C ARG A 230 -23.62 -12.90 2.40
N LEU A 231 -24.57 -13.53 3.09
CA LEU A 231 -25.78 -12.86 3.56
C LEU A 231 -25.46 -11.71 4.53
N ARG A 232 -24.48 -11.93 5.42
CA ARG A 232 -24.01 -10.89 6.35
C ARG A 232 -22.89 -10.08 5.67
N PRO A 233 -22.99 -8.75 5.61
CA PRO A 233 -21.94 -7.93 5.04
C PRO A 233 -20.70 -7.98 5.92
N CYS A 234 -19.54 -7.91 5.29
CA CYS A 234 -18.28 -7.68 5.98
C CYS A 234 -18.26 -6.25 6.52
N ARG A 235 -17.70 -6.08 7.72
CA ARG A 235 -17.72 -4.81 8.46
C ARG A 235 -16.32 -4.39 8.87
N HIS A 236 -15.41 -5.33 9.00
CA HIS A 236 -14.06 -5.07 9.44
C HIS A 236 -13.06 -5.31 8.31
N LEU A 237 -11.85 -4.77 8.45
CA LEU A 237 -10.87 -4.79 7.39
C LEU A 237 -10.31 -6.20 7.19
N GLU A 238 -10.09 -6.91 8.29
CA GLU A 238 -9.70 -8.31 8.38
C GLU A 238 -10.71 -9.25 7.70
N ASP A 239 -11.99 -8.85 7.61
CA ASP A 239 -13.00 -9.63 6.90
C ASP A 239 -12.70 -9.72 5.39
N ILE A 240 -12.22 -8.62 4.79
CA ILE A 240 -11.87 -8.56 3.36
C ILE A 240 -10.39 -8.81 3.12
N TYR A 241 -9.56 -8.66 4.14
CA TYR A 241 -8.11 -8.74 4.02
C TYR A 241 -7.48 -9.41 5.26
N PRO A 242 -7.43 -10.75 5.28
CA PRO A 242 -7.05 -11.51 6.47
C PRO A 242 -5.66 -11.18 7.03
N ALA A 243 -4.73 -10.73 6.19
CA ALA A 243 -3.40 -10.31 6.64
C ALA A 243 -3.45 -9.16 7.65
N ALA A 244 -4.52 -8.36 7.66
CA ALA A 244 -4.72 -7.23 8.53
C ALA A 244 -5.11 -7.56 9.98
N GLU A 245 -5.51 -8.81 10.27
CA GLU A 245 -5.90 -9.25 11.61
C GLU A 245 -4.80 -8.98 12.65
N ASN A 246 -3.53 -9.18 12.26
CA ASN A 246 -2.38 -9.00 13.15
C ASN A 246 -1.79 -7.58 13.11
N TRP A 247 -2.41 -6.66 12.37
CA TRP A 247 -1.87 -5.30 12.18
C TRP A 247 -2.58 -4.26 13.02
N HIS A 248 -3.68 -4.57 13.71
CA HIS A 248 -4.31 -3.69 14.70
C HIS A 248 -4.45 -2.20 14.25
N LEU A 249 -4.69 -1.95 12.94
CA LEU A 249 -4.60 -0.61 12.32
C LEU A 249 -5.65 0.38 12.85
N TYR A 250 -6.66 -0.14 13.53
CA TYR A 250 -7.86 0.57 13.98
C TYR A 250 -8.19 0.35 15.47
N ASP A 251 -7.31 -0.30 16.23
CA ASP A 251 -7.54 -0.60 17.65
C ASP A 251 -7.45 0.65 18.54
N TYR A 252 -7.00 1.78 18.00
CA TYR A 252 -6.87 3.05 18.71
C TYR A 252 -8.13 3.92 18.64
N THR A 253 -8.46 4.51 19.78
CA THR A 253 -9.55 5.47 19.96
C THR A 253 -9.34 6.71 19.08
N PRO A 254 -10.41 7.26 18.45
CA PRO A 254 -10.33 8.51 17.71
C PRO A 254 -9.82 9.65 18.60
N GLY A 255 -8.60 10.12 18.36
CA GLY A 255 -7.95 11.18 19.15
C GLY A 255 -6.52 10.84 19.57
N ASP A 256 -6.19 9.56 19.65
CA ASP A 256 -4.82 9.11 19.88
C ASP A 256 -4.05 9.12 18.55
N ARG A 257 -2.80 9.61 18.57
CA ARG A 257 -1.89 9.35 17.45
C ARG A 257 -1.81 7.83 17.31
N PRO A 258 -2.03 7.24 16.12
CA PRO A 258 -1.86 5.81 15.96
C PRO A 258 -0.43 5.47 16.37
N SER A 259 -0.28 4.81 17.53
CA SER A 259 0.96 4.14 17.83
C SER A 259 1.13 3.09 16.73
N PRO A 260 2.32 2.97 16.12
CA PRO A 260 2.61 1.92 15.17
C PRO A 260 2.09 0.58 15.72
N PRO A 261 1.40 -0.21 14.89
CA PRO A 261 0.93 -1.51 15.35
C PRO A 261 2.14 -2.34 15.76
N ASN A 262 2.05 -2.94 16.96
CA ASN A 262 3.12 -3.65 17.67
C ASN A 262 4.11 -2.79 18.46
N GLN A 263 3.78 -1.56 18.86
CA GLN A 263 4.46 -0.93 19.99
C GLN A 263 4.14 -1.66 21.29
N VAL A 264 4.74 -2.84 21.48
CA VAL A 264 5.10 -3.28 22.81
C VAL A 264 6.01 -2.18 23.33
N HIS A 265 5.49 -1.34 24.22
CA HIS A 265 6.27 -0.42 25.04
C HIS A 265 7.24 -1.24 25.88
N SER A 266 8.29 -1.78 25.24
CA SER A 266 9.48 -2.24 25.92
C SER A 266 10.14 -0.96 26.40
N GLU A 267 9.73 -0.50 27.58
CA GLU A 267 10.19 0.72 28.25
C GLU A 267 11.72 0.82 28.41
N ASN A 268 12.49 -0.18 27.98
CA ASN A 268 13.95 -0.21 28.10
C ASN A 268 14.68 -0.83 26.90
N ALA A 269 14.20 -0.68 25.66
CA ALA A 269 14.98 -1.17 24.51
C ALA A 269 16.32 -0.39 24.40
N PRO A 270 17.49 -1.06 24.49
CA PRO A 270 18.79 -0.39 24.59
C PRO A 270 19.21 0.34 23.29
N ILE A 271 18.53 0.08 22.17
CA ILE A 271 18.90 0.55 20.83
C ILE A 271 17.65 1.15 20.16
N PRO A 272 17.73 2.35 19.55
CA PRO A 272 16.62 2.94 18.80
C PRO A 272 16.13 2.01 17.69
N LEU A 273 14.83 2.02 17.41
CA LEU A 273 14.21 1.14 16.42
C LEU A 273 14.80 1.30 15.01
N ALA A 274 15.15 2.53 14.61
CA ALA A 274 15.86 2.78 13.34
C ALA A 274 17.23 2.08 13.27
N CYS A 275 17.91 1.90 14.42
CA CYS A 275 19.18 1.19 14.53
C CYS A 275 19.01 -0.34 14.54
N ARG A 276 17.78 -0.86 14.61
CA ARG A 276 17.47 -2.29 14.51
C ARG A 276 17.16 -2.74 13.08
N VAL A 277 16.87 -1.80 12.17
CA VAL A 277 16.63 -2.11 10.75
C VAL A 277 17.89 -2.77 10.15
N PRO A 278 17.80 -3.93 9.50
CA PRO A 278 18.95 -4.57 8.86
C PRO A 278 19.67 -3.65 7.89
N LEU A 279 21.00 -3.73 7.79
CA LEU A 279 21.79 -2.82 6.95
C LEU A 279 21.36 -2.89 5.48
N PHE A 280 21.14 -4.09 4.92
CA PHE A 280 20.64 -4.21 3.54
C PHE A 280 19.32 -3.45 3.33
N ALA A 281 18.39 -3.48 4.30
CA ALA A 281 17.15 -2.74 4.20
C ALA A 281 17.42 -1.22 4.25
N ARG A 282 18.32 -0.74 5.11
CA ARG A 282 18.74 0.68 5.09
C ARG A 282 19.38 1.07 3.76
N GLY A 283 20.24 0.21 3.22
CA GLY A 283 20.87 0.39 1.91
C GLY A 283 19.83 0.51 0.80
N ARG A 284 18.80 -0.33 0.80
CA ARG A 284 17.64 -0.27 -0.12
C ARG A 284 16.81 0.99 0.05
N GLU A 285 16.47 1.33 1.29
CA GLU A 285 15.61 2.47 1.63
C GLU A 285 16.31 3.82 1.57
N ALA A 286 17.64 3.91 1.55
CA ALA A 286 18.36 5.18 1.40
C ALA A 286 18.15 5.78 -0.01
N SER A 287 17.96 7.10 -0.11
CA SER A 287 17.98 7.82 -1.39
C SER A 287 19.42 7.96 -1.89
N GLN A 288 20.34 8.34 -1.00
CA GLN A 288 21.76 8.46 -1.28
C GLN A 288 22.57 7.75 -0.20
N ILE A 289 23.73 7.23 -0.59
CA ILE A 289 24.73 6.70 0.34
C ILE A 289 26.06 7.35 0.01
N LEU A 290 26.57 8.18 0.91
CA LEU A 290 27.80 8.96 0.72
C LEU A 290 28.93 8.36 1.56
N SER A 291 30.06 8.05 0.95
CA SER A 291 31.28 7.69 1.68
C SER A 291 32.07 8.95 1.99
N VAL A 292 32.38 9.18 3.26
CA VAL A 292 32.98 10.42 3.75
C VAL A 292 34.11 10.15 4.73
N THR A 293 34.98 11.13 4.93
CA THR A 293 35.97 11.14 6.03
C THR A 293 35.64 12.28 6.99
N ALA A 294 35.46 11.99 8.28
CA ALA A 294 35.23 13.03 9.26
C ALA A 294 36.50 13.89 9.43
N VAL A 295 36.36 15.21 9.41
CA VAL A 295 37.48 16.15 9.52
C VAL A 295 37.47 16.85 10.86
N SER A 296 36.30 17.32 11.27
CA SER A 296 36.10 17.93 12.58
C SER A 296 34.77 17.50 13.17
N GLU A 297 34.71 17.48 14.50
CA GLU A 297 33.52 17.19 15.29
C GLU A 297 33.36 18.29 16.34
N SER A 298 32.13 18.73 16.54
CA SER A 298 31.73 19.50 17.70
C SER A 298 30.40 18.96 18.22
N GLN A 299 30.20 19.07 19.52
CA GLN A 299 28.97 18.63 20.17
C GLN A 299 28.33 19.81 20.88
N GLU A 300 27.04 19.98 20.66
CA GLU A 300 26.22 20.97 21.35
C GLU A 300 25.19 20.21 22.18
N ARG A 301 25.17 20.47 23.49
CA ARG A 301 24.19 19.87 24.39
C ARG A 301 23.01 20.80 24.53
N CYS A 302 21.83 20.32 24.14
CA CYS A 302 20.54 20.94 24.38
C CYS A 302 19.79 20.18 25.49
N LEU A 303 18.71 20.76 26.01
CA LEU A 303 17.85 20.11 27.02
C LEU A 303 17.26 18.81 26.45
N GLY A 304 17.83 17.66 26.85
CA GLY A 304 17.38 16.32 26.44
C GLY A 304 17.91 15.84 25.08
N GLU A 305 18.80 16.58 24.43
CA GLU A 305 19.33 16.22 23.11
C GLU A 305 20.82 16.58 23.00
N VAL A 306 21.62 15.71 22.40
CA VAL A 306 22.98 15.98 21.96
C VAL A 306 22.96 16.16 20.45
N ILE A 307 23.29 17.36 20.00
CA ILE A 307 23.45 17.71 18.59
C ILE A 307 24.92 17.58 18.25
N GLU A 308 25.26 16.63 17.38
CA GLU A 308 26.61 16.39 16.89
C GLU A 308 26.75 17.09 15.55
N LYS A 309 27.63 18.08 15.48
CA LYS A 309 27.95 18.79 14.26
C LYS A 309 29.32 18.31 13.78
N ALA A 310 29.43 17.96 12.51
CA ALA A 310 30.68 17.53 11.94
C ALA A 310 30.90 18.16 10.57
N SER A 311 32.15 18.45 10.25
CA SER A 311 32.56 18.69 8.88
C SER A 311 33.16 17.40 8.34
N VAL A 312 32.58 16.88 7.26
CA VAL A 312 33.06 15.67 6.61
C VAL A 312 33.53 15.99 5.21
N ARG A 313 34.53 15.26 4.71
CA ARG A 313 35.02 15.37 3.34
C ARG A 313 34.44 14.23 2.52
N LEU A 314 33.74 14.54 1.43
CA LEU A 314 33.19 13.52 0.53
C LEU A 314 34.32 12.74 -0.16
N LYS A 315 34.27 11.41 -0.09
CA LYS A 315 35.18 10.51 -0.81
C LYS A 315 34.55 9.99 -2.10
N GLY A 316 33.29 9.57 -2.01
CA GLY A 316 32.57 8.99 -3.14
C GLY A 316 31.10 8.76 -2.82
N VAL A 317 30.38 8.26 -3.82
CA VAL A 317 28.94 8.02 -3.74
C VAL A 317 28.72 6.55 -4.05
N LEU A 318 28.11 5.84 -3.10
CA LEU A 318 27.74 4.44 -3.27
C LEU A 318 26.36 4.29 -3.92
N LYS A 319 25.46 5.25 -3.66
CA LYS A 319 24.10 5.25 -4.20
C LYS A 319 23.58 6.65 -4.41
N GLY A 320 22.78 6.82 -5.46
CA GLY A 320 22.06 8.05 -5.75
C GLY A 320 22.93 9.09 -6.46
N GLU A 321 22.30 10.14 -6.95
CA GLU A 321 23.01 11.32 -7.47
C GLU A 321 23.26 12.29 -6.33
N THR A 322 24.37 13.02 -6.37
CA THR A 322 24.66 14.08 -5.41
C THR A 322 25.20 15.30 -6.14
N GLU A 323 24.93 16.48 -5.61
CA GLU A 323 25.50 17.72 -6.12
C GLU A 323 26.94 17.93 -5.62
N TYR A 324 27.33 17.27 -4.53
CA TYR A 324 28.65 17.40 -3.90
C TYR A 324 29.74 16.75 -4.76
N LYS A 325 30.87 17.43 -4.94
CA LYS A 325 32.01 16.89 -5.68
C LYS A 325 32.93 16.09 -4.73
N PRO A 326 33.61 15.03 -5.21
CA PRO A 326 34.64 14.37 -4.42
C PRO A 326 35.67 15.38 -3.88
N GLY A 327 35.98 15.30 -2.58
CA GLY A 327 36.85 16.23 -1.87
C GLY A 327 36.15 17.46 -1.27
N GLU A 328 34.89 17.73 -1.63
CA GLU A 328 34.08 18.81 -1.06
C GLU A 328 33.75 18.53 0.42
N PHE A 329 33.67 19.60 1.21
CA PHE A 329 33.28 19.51 2.61
C PHE A 329 31.76 19.62 2.74
N ILE A 330 31.18 18.75 3.56
CA ILE A 330 29.76 18.71 3.87
C ILE A 330 29.61 18.97 5.36
N SER A 331 28.72 19.90 5.71
CA SER A 331 28.29 20.10 7.09
C SER A 331 27.23 19.05 7.41
N VAL A 332 27.46 18.23 8.43
CA VAL A 332 26.55 17.16 8.85
C VAL A 332 26.12 17.45 10.28
N THR A 333 24.82 17.37 10.52
CA THR A 333 24.23 17.45 11.85
C THR A 333 23.58 16.11 12.16
N SER A 334 24.09 15.41 13.16
CA SER A 334 23.52 14.17 13.70
C SER A 334 22.82 14.47 15.02
N ARG A 335 21.59 13.99 15.18
CA ARG A 335 20.79 14.19 16.39
C ARG A 335 20.66 12.90 17.19
N SER A 336 20.93 12.96 18.49
CA SER A 336 20.57 11.87 19.41
C SER A 336 19.06 11.87 19.62
N TYR A 337 18.40 10.71 19.60
CA TYR A 337 16.97 10.66 19.90
C TYR A 337 16.72 11.11 21.35
N SER A 338 15.79 12.06 21.55
CA SER A 338 15.44 12.62 22.86
C SER A 338 14.98 11.57 23.89
N ASN A 339 14.47 10.44 23.41
CA ASN A 339 13.89 9.38 24.24
C ASN A 339 14.88 8.27 24.58
N TYR A 340 16.13 8.34 24.12
CA TYR A 340 17.15 7.32 24.35
C TYR A 340 18.37 7.94 25.00
N SER A 341 19.06 7.17 25.84
CA SER A 341 20.33 7.63 26.41
C SER A 341 21.31 7.95 25.27
N PRO A 342 21.74 9.22 25.11
CA PRO A 342 22.66 9.61 24.04
C PRO A 342 24.04 8.95 24.20
N PHE A 343 24.28 8.21 25.27
CA PHE A 343 25.53 7.50 25.52
C PHE A 343 25.50 6.02 25.14
N ALA A 344 24.32 5.47 24.80
CA ALA A 344 24.18 4.06 24.42
C ALA A 344 24.62 3.75 22.98
N ILE A 345 24.86 4.80 22.17
CA ILE A 345 25.30 4.69 20.78
C ILE A 345 26.61 5.46 20.67
N GLU A 346 27.67 4.80 20.20
CA GLU A 346 28.98 5.43 19.98
C GLU A 346 28.87 6.68 19.10
N THR A 347 29.74 7.66 19.35
CA THR A 347 29.78 8.91 18.59
C THR A 347 30.14 8.61 17.13
N PRO A 348 29.26 8.95 16.18
CA PRO A 348 29.33 8.35 14.86
C PRO A 348 30.31 9.06 13.91
N LEU A 349 30.98 10.15 14.30
CA LEU A 349 31.79 10.99 13.39
C LEU A 349 33.15 11.41 13.97
N THR A 350 33.88 10.46 14.57
CA THR A 350 35.23 10.74 15.10
C THR A 350 36.19 11.20 13.98
N PRO A 351 36.90 12.33 14.14
CA PRO A 351 37.83 12.85 13.13
C PRO A 351 38.87 11.83 12.65
N GLY A 352 39.15 11.84 11.35
CA GLY A 352 40.10 10.94 10.68
C GLY A 352 39.53 9.58 10.27
N LYS A 353 38.36 9.18 10.78
CA LYS A 353 37.71 7.91 10.38
C LYS A 353 36.80 8.09 9.16
N GLN A 354 36.51 6.98 8.49
CA GLN A 354 35.63 6.91 7.32
C GLN A 354 34.24 6.41 7.70
N PHE A 355 33.23 7.01 7.09
CA PHE A 355 31.82 6.74 7.38
C PHE A 355 30.98 6.69 6.11
N LEU A 356 29.87 5.97 6.19
CA LEU A 356 28.79 5.93 5.21
C LEU A 356 27.59 6.70 5.77
N LEU A 357 27.18 7.75 5.07
CA LEU A 357 26.03 8.58 5.40
C LEU A 357 24.84 8.18 4.54
N LEU A 358 23.75 7.74 5.17
CA LEU A 358 22.54 7.27 4.50
C LEU A 358 21.48 8.35 4.57
N THR A 359 21.10 8.94 3.45
CA THR A 359 20.05 9.97 3.40
C THR A 359 18.72 9.34 3.01
N VAL A 360 17.61 9.87 3.50
CA VAL A 360 16.25 9.38 3.14
C VAL A 360 15.69 10.16 1.95
N PHE A 361 16.06 11.44 1.86
CA PHE A 361 15.64 12.35 0.80
C PHE A 361 16.83 12.76 -0.06
N ARG A 362 16.56 13.32 -1.25
CA ARG A 362 17.62 13.96 -2.03
C ARG A 362 17.93 15.28 -1.35
N GLU A 363 19.15 15.41 -0.89
CA GLU A 363 19.56 16.56 -0.09
C GLU A 363 19.91 17.74 -0.98
N ASN A 364 19.58 18.94 -0.51
CA ASN A 364 19.89 20.21 -1.17
C ASN A 364 21.12 20.82 -0.50
N LYS A 365 22.14 21.19 -1.29
CA LYS A 365 23.38 21.81 -0.80
C LYS A 365 23.19 23.04 0.09
N SER A 366 22.07 23.74 -0.05
CA SER A 366 21.77 24.96 0.71
C SER A 366 21.65 24.74 2.22
N TYR A 367 21.51 23.49 2.69
CA TYR A 367 21.32 23.19 4.11
C TYR A 367 22.34 22.15 4.60
N PRO A 368 22.70 22.19 5.90
CA PRO A 368 23.45 21.11 6.53
C PRO A 368 22.69 19.78 6.38
N LEU A 369 23.44 18.70 6.18
CA LEU A 369 22.89 17.37 6.08
C LEU A 369 22.43 16.90 7.46
N GLU A 370 21.12 16.85 7.70
CA GLU A 370 20.57 16.38 8.97
C GLU A 370 20.30 14.87 8.94
N LEU A 371 20.94 14.12 9.84
CA LEU A 371 20.85 12.66 9.92
C LEU A 371 20.50 12.20 11.34
N GLN A 372 19.86 11.03 11.40
CA GLN A 372 19.76 10.28 12.65
C GLN A 372 21.04 9.47 12.83
N ARG A 373 21.49 9.27 14.08
CA ARG A 373 22.71 8.49 14.36
C ARG A 373 22.73 7.10 13.70
N CYS A 374 21.57 6.44 13.59
CA CYS A 374 21.43 5.13 12.95
C CYS A 374 21.72 5.13 11.44
N LEU A 375 21.81 6.30 10.83
CA LEU A 375 22.10 6.50 9.40
C LEU A 375 23.54 6.94 9.14
N VAL A 376 24.36 6.99 10.19
CA VAL A 376 25.80 7.23 10.10
C VAL A 376 26.51 5.95 10.54
N LEU A 377 27.15 5.28 9.59
CA LEU A 377 27.74 3.96 9.79
C LEU A 377 29.26 4.01 9.55
N PRO A 378 30.08 3.26 10.27
CA PRO A 378 31.49 3.13 9.91
C PRO A 378 31.64 2.48 8.53
N ASP A 379 32.57 2.97 7.73
CA ASP A 379 32.84 2.46 6.38
C ASP A 379 33.77 1.24 6.45
N THR A 380 33.23 0.09 6.87
CA THR A 380 33.93 -1.21 6.84
C THR A 380 33.48 -2.03 5.63
N PRO A 381 34.30 -2.97 5.13
CA PRO A 381 33.92 -3.85 4.02
C PRO A 381 32.59 -4.58 4.26
N GLU A 382 32.38 -5.12 5.47
CA GLU A 382 31.19 -5.90 5.80
C GLU A 382 29.90 -5.06 5.78
N ILE A 383 29.97 -3.83 6.29
CA ILE A 383 28.83 -2.90 6.26
C ILE A 383 28.53 -2.48 4.82
N ARG A 384 29.59 -2.16 4.07
CA ARG A 384 29.49 -1.77 2.66
C ARG A 384 28.83 -2.87 1.83
N ASP A 385 29.28 -4.12 1.96
CA ASP A 385 28.72 -5.27 1.24
C ASP A 385 27.22 -5.44 1.54
N GLN A 386 26.80 -5.31 2.80
CA GLN A 386 25.38 -5.39 3.15
C GLN A 386 24.56 -4.22 2.56
N LEU A 387 25.09 -3.00 2.59
CA LEU A 387 24.43 -1.86 1.99
C LEU A 387 24.30 -2.02 0.48
N GLU A 388 25.36 -2.44 -0.20
CA GLU A 388 25.39 -2.71 -1.65
C GLU A 388 24.41 -3.82 -2.04
N ALA A 389 24.32 -4.90 -1.24
CA ALA A 389 23.30 -5.93 -1.42
C ALA A 389 21.88 -5.35 -1.34
N GLY A 390 21.65 -4.39 -0.45
CA GLY A 390 20.42 -3.60 -0.37
C GLY A 390 20.18 -2.70 -1.58
N VAL A 391 21.22 -1.99 -2.04
CA VAL A 391 21.16 -1.13 -3.23
C VAL A 391 20.79 -1.93 -4.47
N ALA A 392 21.34 -3.13 -4.63
CA ALA A 392 21.05 -4.02 -5.75
C ALA A 392 19.58 -4.47 -5.80
N GLN A 393 18.85 -4.39 -4.68
CA GLN A 393 17.41 -4.68 -4.65
C GLN A 393 16.57 -3.57 -5.27
N ASN A 394 17.12 -2.37 -5.50
CA ASN A 394 16.38 -1.28 -6.15
C ASN A 394 16.39 -1.45 -7.66
N ASP A 395 15.22 -1.66 -8.25
CA ASP A 395 14.98 -1.46 -9.67
C ASP A 395 14.44 -0.05 -9.93
N SER A 396 14.91 0.53 -11.02
CA SER A 396 14.42 1.79 -11.57
C SER A 396 13.36 1.50 -12.64
N LEU A 397 12.15 2.04 -12.44
CA LEU A 397 11.20 2.11 -13.53
C LEU A 397 11.67 3.19 -14.50
N ARG A 398 11.73 2.87 -15.81
CA ARG A 398 12.07 3.82 -16.87
C ARG A 398 11.13 5.01 -16.90
N TYR A 399 9.87 4.76 -16.55
CA TYR A 399 8.85 5.79 -16.40
C TYR A 399 8.44 5.89 -14.92
N PRO A 400 8.31 7.10 -14.37
CA PRO A 400 7.75 7.28 -13.04
C PRO A 400 6.42 6.54 -12.97
N ASP A 401 6.12 5.93 -11.84
CA ASP A 401 4.77 5.47 -11.62
C ASP A 401 3.92 6.67 -11.17
N PRO A 402 3.09 7.28 -12.02
CA PRO A 402 2.27 8.43 -11.64
C PRO A 402 1.32 8.07 -10.50
N ARG A 403 1.00 6.77 -10.34
CA ARG A 403 0.18 6.25 -9.25
C ARG A 403 1.01 5.68 -8.09
N ALA A 404 2.31 5.96 -8.02
CA ALA A 404 3.12 5.64 -6.84
C ALA A 404 2.59 6.31 -5.57
N SER A 405 2.06 7.53 -5.70
CA SER A 405 1.52 8.34 -4.60
C SER A 405 0.01 8.17 -4.40
N TYR A 406 -0.74 7.79 -5.44
CA TYR A 406 -2.20 7.66 -5.35
C TYR A 406 -2.58 6.30 -4.76
N PHE A 407 -2.85 6.32 -3.45
CA PHE A 407 -3.36 5.16 -2.70
C PHE A 407 -4.81 4.82 -3.02
N ILE A 408 -5.56 5.77 -3.60
CA ILE A 408 -6.98 5.65 -3.91
C ILE A 408 -7.14 5.81 -5.42
N PRO A 409 -7.82 4.88 -6.12
CA PRO A 409 -8.22 5.13 -7.50
C PRO A 409 -9.24 6.29 -7.54
N ASP A 410 -8.99 7.28 -8.40
CA ASP A 410 -9.91 8.41 -8.65
C ASP A 410 -11.36 7.98 -9.00
#